data_AF-A0A1I5XQ00-F1
#
_entry.id   AF-A0A1I5XQ00-F1
#
_cell.length_a   1.000
_cell.length_b   1.000
_cell.length_c   1.000
_cell.angle_alpha   90.00
_cell.angle_beta   90.00
_cell.angle_gamma   90.00
#
_symmetry.space_group_name_H-M   'P 1'
#
loop_
_entity.id
_entity.type
_entity.pdbx_description
1 polymer ?
#
loop_
_entity_poly.entity_id
_entity_poly.type
_entity_poly.pdbx_seq_one_letter_code
_entity_poly.pdbx_strand_id
1 'polypeptide(L)'
;MTGILILLFLAAWGWYTTRIVKTSTHMLQLNAYRTERYWNWVVSHTSKAFPLQSFLPFLSFLPLLFGNETAALTAGTLIFALMAYFMPEEQEKKKLVFTSRVKRLLVTSGVLFAVTAVFGIILGTGLDSSMGWFLLLVTAASVLAYFYTLAANVINWPVEKQISQYYFHDAEKIIKQMNNLEVIGVTGSFGKTSTKHILETVLSSEFNVLMTPESYNTKMGVTKTIRTMLKPYHDIFIAEMGAKQEYDIQDISELVHQKYGILTAIGEQHLETFKTLDNIKKTKFELIETLPHEGTAFLNKDDQNIMSYQQRNQCRTMYYGIDAVDLHYRAADISYSSKGSEFTVYKYDGTSVRIQTKLLGRHNIYNILAAIAMASEKGISFEKIARSVKQVAPVEHRLELKKSSGNITIVDDSFNSNPVGSKMALEVLGQMPEYKMLVTPGMIELGEKEYELNKRFAEYAAEVCDFVILVGKKQTEPMQQGLADKEFPESQYYVAENLQDALQKMNEKAVQKSVVLLENDLPDTFNE
;
A
#
# COMPACT_ATOMS: atom_id res chain seq x y z
N MET A 1 -17.67 52.45 -4.42
CA MET A 1 -17.72 51.65 -3.17
C MET A 1 -18.05 50.18 -3.45
N THR A 2 -19.11 49.90 -4.21
CA THR A 2 -19.57 48.55 -4.57
C THR A 2 -18.50 47.69 -5.26
N GLY A 3 -17.71 48.25 -6.18
CA GLY A 3 -16.63 47.49 -6.84
C GLY A 3 -15.54 46.97 -5.90
N ILE A 4 -15.19 47.74 -4.86
CA ILE A 4 -14.21 47.31 -3.84
C ILE A 4 -14.79 46.18 -2.99
N LEU A 5 -16.08 46.26 -2.63
CA LEU A 5 -16.76 45.22 -1.86
C LEU A 5 -16.88 43.91 -2.63
N ILE A 6 -17.12 43.96 -3.95
CA ILE A 6 -17.13 42.77 -4.81
C ILE A 6 -15.74 42.11 -4.83
N LEU A 7 -14.66 42.91 -4.93
CA LEU A 7 -13.30 42.38 -4.88
C LEU A 7 -12.97 41.73 -3.53
N LEU A 8 -13.39 42.35 -2.42
CA LEU A 8 -13.22 41.78 -1.08
C LEU A 8 -14.03 40.48 -0.90
N PHE A 9 -15.27 40.47 -1.39
CA PHE A 9 -16.11 39.27 -1.40
C PHE A 9 -15.47 38.14 -2.19
N LEU A 10 -15.02 38.42 -3.42
CA LEU A 10 -14.35 37.43 -4.28
C LEU A 10 -13.04 36.93 -3.68
N ALA A 11 -12.28 37.79 -2.99
CA ALA A 11 -11.07 37.39 -2.28
C ALA A 11 -11.37 36.45 -1.11
N ALA A 12 -12.35 36.79 -0.27
CA ALA A 12 -12.77 35.94 0.86
C ALA A 12 -13.36 34.60 0.37
N TRP A 13 -14.24 34.65 -0.63
CA TRP A 13 -14.80 33.47 -1.27
C TRP A 13 -13.73 32.61 -1.93
N GLY A 14 -12.80 33.21 -2.65
CA GLY A 14 -11.69 32.52 -3.31
C GLY A 14 -10.77 31.84 -2.30
N TRP A 15 -10.48 32.49 -1.17
CA TRP A 15 -9.69 31.90 -0.10
C TRP A 15 -10.36 30.66 0.49
N TYR A 16 -11.64 30.76 0.86
CA TYR A 16 -12.42 29.62 1.37
C TYR A 16 -12.51 28.48 0.35
N THR A 17 -12.92 28.80 -0.88
CA THR A 17 -13.15 27.81 -1.94
C THR A 17 -11.85 27.10 -2.34
N THR A 18 -10.72 27.80 -2.38
CA THR A 18 -9.42 27.18 -2.68
C THR A 18 -9.04 26.13 -1.62
N ARG A 19 -9.37 26.35 -0.34
CA ARG A 19 -9.13 25.35 0.70
C ARG A 19 -9.99 24.10 0.48
N ILE A 20 -11.28 24.25 0.15
CA ILE A 20 -12.15 23.11 -0.16
C ILE A 20 -11.66 22.36 -1.41
N VAL A 21 -11.33 23.09 -2.48
CA VAL A 21 -10.82 22.50 -3.74
C VAL A 21 -9.51 21.75 -3.52
N LYS A 22 -8.65 22.24 -2.63
CA LYS A 22 -7.43 21.54 -2.22
C LYS A 22 -7.76 20.20 -1.56
N THR A 23 -8.68 20.19 -0.59
CA THR A 23 -9.13 18.97 0.10
C THR A 23 -9.81 18.00 -0.87
N SER A 24 -10.74 18.47 -1.71
CA SER A 24 -11.44 17.64 -2.69
C SER A 24 -10.48 17.04 -3.73
N THR A 25 -9.50 17.81 -4.20
CA THR A 25 -8.44 17.35 -5.11
C THR A 25 -7.55 16.32 -4.44
N HIS A 26 -7.24 16.51 -3.16
CA HIS A 26 -6.48 15.54 -2.39
C HIS A 26 -7.22 14.21 -2.25
N MET A 27 -8.51 14.25 -1.91
CA MET A 27 -9.34 13.03 -1.84
C MET A 27 -9.45 12.35 -3.20
N LEU A 28 -9.52 13.10 -4.31
CA LEU A 28 -9.46 12.53 -5.65
C LEU A 28 -8.12 11.84 -5.93
N GLN A 29 -7.00 12.45 -5.52
CA GLN A 29 -5.65 11.87 -5.65
C GLN A 29 -5.51 10.57 -4.83
N LEU A 30 -6.01 10.53 -3.60
CA LEU A 30 -6.01 9.33 -2.75
C LEU A 30 -6.87 8.20 -3.36
N ASN A 31 -7.96 8.56 -4.05
CA ASN A 31 -8.80 7.63 -4.81
C ASN A 31 -8.27 7.29 -6.21
N ALA A 32 -6.96 7.49 -6.44
CA ALA A 32 -6.27 7.20 -7.71
C ALA A 32 -6.94 7.85 -8.94
N TYR A 33 -7.60 9.00 -8.74
CA TYR A 33 -8.35 9.75 -9.74
C TYR A 33 -9.45 8.95 -10.46
N ARG A 34 -9.93 7.86 -9.86
CA ARG A 34 -11.07 7.09 -10.37
C ARG A 34 -12.37 7.76 -9.94
N THR A 35 -13.15 8.21 -10.92
CA THR A 35 -14.43 8.91 -10.75
C THR A 35 -15.38 8.13 -9.82
N GLU A 36 -15.54 6.83 -10.03
CA GLU A 36 -16.42 5.97 -9.23
C GLU A 36 -15.98 5.88 -7.75
N ARG A 37 -14.69 5.65 -7.50
CA ARG A 37 -14.18 5.55 -6.11
C ARG A 37 -14.31 6.86 -5.37
N TYR A 38 -13.97 7.95 -6.05
CA TYR A 38 -14.14 9.29 -5.49
C TYR A 38 -15.62 9.58 -5.19
N TRP A 39 -16.52 9.23 -6.10
CA TRP A 39 -17.96 9.38 -5.89
C TRP A 39 -18.45 8.58 -4.69
N ASN A 40 -18.08 7.29 -4.60
CA ASN A 40 -18.43 6.44 -3.47
C ASN A 40 -17.88 6.99 -2.15
N TRP A 41 -16.67 7.56 -2.17
CA TRP A 41 -16.10 8.24 -1.00
C TRP A 41 -16.92 9.48 -0.60
N VAL A 42 -17.28 10.34 -1.56
CA VAL A 42 -18.09 11.53 -1.31
C VAL A 42 -19.46 11.17 -0.72
N VAL A 43 -20.10 10.12 -1.23
CA VAL A 43 -21.41 9.64 -0.75
C VAL A 43 -21.32 9.00 0.63
N SER A 44 -20.28 8.19 0.88
CA SER A 44 -20.06 7.58 2.20
C SER A 44 -19.63 8.59 3.28
N HIS A 45 -19.07 9.73 2.88
CA HIS A 45 -18.56 10.78 3.77
C HIS A 45 -19.26 12.12 3.54
N THR A 46 -20.57 12.11 3.32
CA THR A 46 -21.37 13.33 3.06
C THR A 46 -21.24 14.38 4.14
N SER A 47 -21.15 13.99 5.42
CA SER A 47 -20.94 14.91 6.54
C SER A 47 -19.59 15.64 6.51
N LYS A 48 -18.56 15.01 5.91
CA LYS A 48 -17.24 15.62 5.71
C LYS A 48 -17.16 16.43 4.41
N ALA A 49 -17.75 15.93 3.34
CA ALA A 49 -17.78 16.62 2.05
C ALA A 49 -18.68 17.86 2.07
N PHE A 50 -19.81 17.77 2.77
CA PHE A 50 -20.85 18.81 2.86
C PHE A 50 -21.29 19.02 4.32
N PRO A 51 -20.41 19.51 5.21
CA PRO A 51 -20.81 19.81 6.58
C PRO A 51 -21.88 20.90 6.59
N LEU A 52 -22.79 20.86 7.57
CA LEU A 52 -23.87 21.85 7.71
C LEU A 52 -23.36 23.30 7.70
N GLN A 53 -22.16 23.52 8.22
CA GLN A 53 -21.49 24.83 8.25
C GLN A 53 -21.23 25.39 6.84
N SER A 54 -21.03 24.54 5.82
CA SER A 54 -20.82 24.97 4.43
C SER A 54 -21.99 25.77 3.86
N PHE A 55 -23.18 25.67 4.47
CA PHE A 55 -24.38 26.41 4.05
C PHE A 55 -24.52 27.77 4.73
N LEU A 56 -23.69 28.12 5.74
CA LEU A 56 -23.72 29.43 6.41
C LEU A 56 -23.59 30.64 5.46
N PRO A 57 -22.81 30.60 4.36
CA PRO A 57 -22.75 31.73 3.44
C PRO A 57 -24.09 32.07 2.79
N PHE A 58 -25.08 31.16 2.78
CA PHE A 58 -26.43 31.49 2.33
C PHE A 58 -27.16 32.47 3.26
N LEU A 59 -26.69 32.69 4.48
CA LEU A 59 -27.23 33.76 5.34
C LEU A 59 -26.93 35.16 4.77
N SER A 60 -25.94 35.28 3.87
CA SER A 60 -25.65 36.54 3.16
C SER A 60 -26.76 36.99 2.21
N PHE A 61 -27.74 36.12 1.89
CA PHE A 61 -28.91 36.48 1.07
C PHE A 61 -29.99 37.24 1.85
N LEU A 62 -30.00 37.19 3.20
CA LEU A 62 -31.04 37.84 4.01
C LEU A 62 -31.19 39.35 3.73
N PRO A 63 -30.12 40.15 3.59
CA PRO A 63 -30.24 41.57 3.27
C PRO A 63 -30.82 41.86 1.88
N LEU A 64 -30.74 40.92 0.94
CA LEU A 64 -31.33 41.08 -0.40
C LEU A 64 -32.86 41.07 -0.35
N LEU A 65 -33.47 40.40 0.64
CA LEU A 65 -34.92 40.45 0.86
C LEU A 65 -35.44 41.86 1.17
N PHE A 66 -34.54 42.75 1.62
CA PHE A 66 -34.81 44.15 1.91
C PHE A 66 -34.21 45.10 0.86
N GLY A 67 -33.75 44.57 -0.28
CA GLY A 67 -33.14 45.36 -1.36
C GLY A 67 -31.76 45.92 -1.05
N ASN A 68 -31.05 45.41 -0.02
CA ASN A 68 -29.75 45.94 0.39
C ASN A 68 -28.58 45.06 -0.08
N GLU A 69 -28.15 45.27 -1.33
CA GLU A 69 -27.04 44.54 -1.95
C GLU A 69 -25.69 44.76 -1.24
N THR A 70 -25.45 45.97 -0.74
CA THR A 70 -24.20 46.32 -0.06
C THR A 70 -24.04 45.52 1.22
N ALA A 71 -25.11 45.41 2.01
CA ALA A 71 -25.13 44.60 3.23
C ALA A 71 -24.97 43.10 2.95
N ALA A 72 -25.55 42.60 1.85
CA ALA A 72 -25.39 41.21 1.42
C ALA A 72 -23.92 40.88 1.09
N LEU A 73 -23.25 41.75 0.32
CA LEU A 73 -21.83 41.61 0.00
C LEU A 73 -20.93 41.66 1.24
N THR A 74 -21.18 42.60 2.16
CA THR A 74 -20.42 42.70 3.41
C THR A 74 -20.62 41.46 4.29
N ALA A 75 -21.85 40.99 4.46
CA ALA A 75 -22.15 39.79 5.23
C ALA A 75 -21.47 38.56 4.60
N GLY A 76 -21.59 38.38 3.29
CA GLY A 76 -20.94 37.28 2.58
C GLY A 76 -19.42 37.31 2.72
N THR A 77 -18.80 38.50 2.61
CA THR A 77 -17.35 38.67 2.79
C THR A 77 -16.91 38.22 4.18
N LEU A 78 -17.61 38.66 5.22
CA LEU A 78 -17.29 38.30 6.61
C LEU A 78 -17.48 36.80 6.86
N ILE A 79 -18.60 36.23 6.40
CA ILE A 79 -18.89 34.81 6.58
C ILE A 79 -17.82 33.95 5.88
N PHE A 80 -17.50 34.22 4.61
CA PHE A 80 -16.46 33.47 3.90
C PHE A 80 -15.08 33.62 4.54
N ALA A 81 -14.71 34.83 4.99
CA ALA A 81 -13.43 35.06 5.65
C ALA A 81 -13.33 34.29 6.98
N LEU A 82 -14.38 34.31 7.80
CA LEU A 82 -14.45 33.56 9.06
C LEU A 82 -14.38 32.06 8.80
N MET A 83 -15.13 31.56 7.83
CA MET A 83 -15.12 30.14 7.48
C MET A 83 -13.75 29.69 6.96
N ALA A 84 -13.08 30.49 6.13
CA ALA A 84 -11.73 30.18 5.66
C ALA A 84 -10.70 30.15 6.80
N TYR A 85 -10.83 31.07 7.76
CA TYR A 85 -9.94 31.18 8.93
C TYR A 85 -10.11 30.01 9.90
N PHE A 86 -11.36 29.66 10.25
CA PHE A 86 -11.66 28.59 11.21
C PHE A 86 -11.69 27.19 10.60
N MET A 87 -11.53 27.06 9.28
CA MET A 87 -11.45 25.75 8.64
C MET A 87 -10.22 24.99 9.18
N PRO A 88 -10.41 23.84 9.83
CA PRO A 88 -9.31 23.10 10.44
C PRO A 88 -8.30 22.65 9.38
N GLU A 89 -7.02 22.63 9.74
CA GLU A 89 -6.02 21.90 8.95
C GLU A 89 -6.09 20.43 9.33
N GLU A 90 -6.48 19.58 8.39
CA GLU A 90 -6.43 18.13 8.60
C GLU A 90 -4.97 17.66 8.64
N GLN A 91 -4.59 16.95 9.71
CA GLN A 91 -3.31 16.25 9.77
C GLN A 91 -3.42 14.98 8.93
N GLU A 92 -2.97 15.07 7.68
CA GLU A 92 -3.05 13.97 6.74
C GLU A 92 -1.81 13.07 6.84
N LYS A 93 -2.01 11.74 6.99
CA LYS A 93 -0.92 10.74 6.95
C LYS A 93 -0.09 10.83 5.65
N LYS A 94 -0.70 11.26 4.54
CA LYS A 94 -0.04 11.49 3.25
C LYS A 94 -0.46 12.84 2.68
N LYS A 95 0.51 13.70 2.37
CA LYS A 95 0.27 15.05 1.86
C LYS A 95 -0.10 15.05 0.37
N LEU A 96 -0.94 16.00 -0.05
CA LEU A 96 -1.21 16.28 -1.46
C LEU A 96 0.08 16.58 -2.24
N VAL A 97 0.31 15.82 -3.31
CA VAL A 97 1.47 16.00 -4.20
C VAL A 97 1.06 16.79 -5.46
N PHE A 98 1.68 17.95 -5.68
CA PHE A 98 1.42 18.82 -6.83
C PHE A 98 2.08 18.33 -8.12
N THR A 99 1.43 17.36 -8.77
CA THR A 99 1.83 16.85 -10.09
C THR A 99 1.30 17.73 -11.23
N SER A 100 1.81 17.54 -12.45
CA SER A 100 1.28 18.22 -13.65
C SER A 100 -0.21 17.94 -13.87
N ARG A 101 -0.69 16.73 -13.52
CA ARG A 101 -2.13 16.37 -13.54
C ARG A 101 -2.93 17.19 -12.54
N VAL A 102 -2.44 17.33 -11.31
CA VAL A 102 -3.07 18.17 -10.27
C VAL A 102 -3.12 19.63 -10.71
N LYS A 103 -2.03 20.16 -11.30
CA LYS A 103 -2.02 21.53 -11.84
C LYS A 103 -3.10 21.73 -12.91
N ARG A 104 -3.22 20.81 -13.89
CA ARG A 104 -4.29 20.86 -14.90
C ARG A 104 -5.68 20.75 -14.28
N LEU A 105 -5.87 19.87 -13.30
CA LEU A 105 -7.15 19.72 -12.59
C LEU A 105 -7.55 21.01 -11.87
N LEU A 106 -6.61 21.66 -11.19
CA LEU A 106 -6.84 22.94 -10.50
C LEU A 106 -7.15 24.07 -11.50
N VAL A 107 -6.45 24.12 -12.64
CA VAL A 107 -6.74 25.07 -13.72
C VAL A 107 -8.16 24.87 -14.26
N THR A 108 -8.54 23.64 -14.63
CA THR A 108 -9.89 23.34 -15.13
C THR A 108 -10.96 23.64 -14.08
N SER A 109 -10.71 23.31 -12.81
CA SER A 109 -11.62 23.65 -11.71
C SER A 109 -11.79 25.16 -11.60
N GLY A 110 -10.69 25.93 -11.61
CA GLY A 110 -10.72 27.40 -11.58
C GLY A 110 -11.47 28.01 -12.76
N VAL A 111 -11.32 27.45 -13.98
CA VAL A 111 -12.10 27.87 -15.16
C VAL A 111 -13.60 27.61 -14.95
N LEU A 112 -13.99 26.43 -14.44
CA LEU A 112 -15.40 26.13 -14.16
C LEU A 112 -16.00 27.12 -13.15
N PHE A 113 -15.26 27.44 -12.08
CA PHE A 113 -15.67 28.45 -11.10
C PHE A 113 -15.81 29.84 -11.72
N ALA A 114 -14.85 30.26 -12.54
CA ALA A 114 -14.91 31.54 -13.25
C ALA A 114 -16.10 31.61 -14.22
N VAL A 115 -16.36 30.55 -14.99
CA VAL A 115 -17.52 30.44 -15.88
C VAL A 115 -18.82 30.56 -15.08
N THR A 116 -18.90 29.93 -13.90
CA THR A 116 -20.09 30.02 -13.03
C THR A 116 -20.31 31.44 -12.52
N ALA A 117 -19.25 32.13 -12.09
CA ALA A 117 -19.33 33.52 -11.66
C ALA A 117 -19.78 34.44 -12.81
N VAL A 118 -19.20 34.29 -14.01
CA VAL A 118 -19.58 35.07 -15.21
C VAL A 118 -21.03 34.77 -15.62
N PHE A 119 -21.44 33.51 -15.58
CA PHE A 119 -22.82 33.13 -15.90
C PHE A 119 -23.83 33.73 -14.92
N GLY A 120 -23.48 33.83 -13.63
CA GLY A 120 -24.31 34.54 -12.64
C GLY A 120 -24.49 36.02 -12.93
N ILE A 121 -23.44 36.69 -13.42
CA ILE A 121 -23.51 38.08 -13.86
C ILE A 121 -24.44 38.21 -15.08
N ILE A 122 -24.26 37.34 -16.09
CA ILE A 122 -25.04 37.38 -17.34
C ILE A 122 -26.53 37.11 -17.08
N LEU A 123 -26.86 36.02 -16.37
CA LEU A 123 -28.25 35.73 -15.99
C LEU A 123 -28.88 36.90 -15.23
N GLY A 124 -28.06 37.51 -14.37
CA GLY A 124 -28.41 38.69 -13.65
C GLY A 124 -28.80 39.89 -14.51
N THR A 125 -28.22 40.06 -15.69
CA THR A 125 -28.59 41.18 -16.60
C THR A 125 -29.94 41.00 -17.30
N GLY A 126 -30.46 39.77 -17.36
CA GLY A 126 -31.77 39.46 -17.95
C GLY A 126 -32.93 39.43 -16.94
N LEU A 127 -32.64 39.60 -15.65
CA LEU A 127 -33.59 39.55 -14.53
C LEU A 127 -33.40 40.80 -13.67
N ASP A 128 -34.43 41.29 -12.97
CA ASP A 128 -34.39 42.55 -12.19
C ASP A 128 -33.42 42.56 -10.97
N SER A 129 -32.50 41.60 -10.83
CA SER A 129 -31.59 41.47 -9.68
C SER A 129 -30.27 40.79 -10.03
N SER A 130 -29.39 41.51 -10.72
CA SER A 130 -28.13 40.95 -11.22
C SER A 130 -27.17 40.50 -10.13
N MET A 131 -27.10 41.24 -9.03
CA MET A 131 -26.24 40.94 -7.89
C MET A 131 -26.70 39.69 -7.12
N GLY A 132 -28.02 39.48 -7.00
CA GLY A 132 -28.59 38.33 -6.29
C GLY A 132 -28.21 37.00 -6.95
N TRP A 133 -28.32 36.92 -8.28
CA TRP A 133 -27.92 35.74 -9.04
C TRP A 133 -26.41 35.47 -8.99
N PHE A 134 -25.60 36.52 -9.10
CA PHE A 134 -24.15 36.41 -8.93
C PHE A 134 -23.79 35.82 -7.56
N LEU A 135 -24.30 36.40 -6.47
CA LEU A 135 -24.06 35.91 -5.11
C LEU A 135 -24.53 34.47 -4.94
N LEU A 136 -25.71 34.13 -5.48
CA LEU A 136 -26.31 32.81 -5.38
C LEU A 136 -25.44 31.75 -6.03
N LEU A 137 -25.04 31.96 -7.29
CA LEU A 137 -24.26 30.97 -8.01
C LEU A 137 -22.84 30.83 -7.44
N VAL A 138 -22.20 31.93 -7.03
CA VAL A 138 -20.86 31.88 -6.42
C VAL A 138 -20.89 31.17 -5.08
N THR A 139 -21.93 31.39 -4.27
CA THR A 139 -22.14 30.70 -2.99
C THR A 139 -22.50 29.23 -3.18
N ALA A 140 -23.37 28.90 -4.14
CA ALA A 140 -23.69 27.52 -4.45
C ALA A 140 -22.48 26.76 -4.99
N ALA A 141 -21.62 27.41 -5.78
CA ALA A 141 -20.42 26.80 -6.33
C ALA A 141 -19.44 26.34 -5.24
N SER A 142 -19.27 27.10 -4.16
CA SER A 142 -18.36 26.70 -3.06
C SER A 142 -18.87 25.46 -2.31
N VAL A 143 -20.19 25.35 -2.09
CA VAL A 143 -20.80 24.13 -1.53
C VAL A 143 -20.65 22.95 -2.49
N LEU A 144 -20.76 23.19 -3.80
CA LEU A 144 -20.64 22.16 -4.83
C LEU A 144 -19.18 21.87 -5.25
N ALA A 145 -18.17 22.37 -4.55
CA ALA A 145 -16.77 22.28 -4.98
C ALA A 145 -16.26 20.84 -5.25
N TYR A 146 -16.75 19.84 -4.52
CA TYR A 146 -16.47 18.43 -4.78
C TYR A 146 -16.99 17.98 -6.16
N PHE A 147 -18.15 18.47 -6.60
CA PHE A 147 -18.69 18.22 -7.93
C PHE A 147 -17.89 18.95 -9.02
N TYR A 148 -17.39 20.16 -8.75
CA TYR A 148 -16.50 20.87 -9.68
C TYR A 148 -15.20 20.09 -9.91
N THR A 149 -14.65 19.51 -8.83
CA THR A 149 -13.45 18.67 -8.90
C THR A 149 -13.72 17.40 -9.74
N LEU A 150 -14.88 16.77 -9.54
CA LEU A 150 -15.32 15.62 -10.33
C LEU A 150 -15.49 15.97 -11.81
N ALA A 151 -16.19 17.07 -12.11
CA ALA A 151 -16.40 17.57 -13.46
C ALA A 151 -15.08 17.91 -14.14
N ALA A 152 -14.15 18.58 -13.44
CA ALA A 152 -12.82 18.88 -13.94
C ALA A 152 -12.03 17.60 -14.27
N ASN A 153 -12.14 16.54 -13.47
CA ASN A 153 -11.49 15.25 -13.77
C ASN A 153 -12.09 14.59 -15.03
N VAL A 154 -13.40 14.67 -15.24
CA VAL A 154 -14.08 14.16 -16.44
C VAL A 154 -13.69 14.98 -17.67
N ILE A 155 -13.68 16.30 -17.58
CA ILE A 155 -13.28 17.20 -18.67
C ILE A 155 -11.82 16.97 -19.08
N ASN A 156 -10.93 16.76 -18.10
CA ASN A 156 -9.52 16.52 -18.37
C ASN A 156 -9.22 15.09 -18.85
N TRP A 157 -10.15 14.15 -18.70
CA TRP A 157 -9.94 12.73 -19.01
C TRP A 157 -9.38 12.47 -20.42
N PRO A 158 -9.85 13.10 -21.51
CA PRO A 158 -9.29 12.88 -22.84
C PRO A 158 -7.81 13.26 -22.93
N VAL A 159 -7.43 14.40 -22.34
CA VAL A 159 -6.05 14.89 -22.31
C VAL A 159 -5.17 13.99 -21.45
N GLU A 160 -5.64 13.59 -20.26
CA GLU A 160 -4.91 12.66 -19.39
C GLU A 160 -4.71 11.30 -20.08
N LYS A 161 -5.74 10.81 -20.78
CA LYS A 161 -5.66 9.56 -21.55
C LYS A 161 -4.63 9.66 -22.67
N GLN A 162 -4.62 10.76 -23.43
CA GLN A 162 -3.66 10.97 -24.50
C GLN A 162 -2.21 11.07 -23.98
N ILE A 163 -1.99 11.78 -22.86
CA ILE A 163 -0.69 11.85 -22.19
C ILE A 163 -0.24 10.46 -21.72
N SER A 164 -1.15 9.71 -21.10
CA SER A 164 -0.90 8.35 -20.63
C SER A 164 -0.51 7.42 -21.78
N GLN A 165 -1.23 7.49 -22.91
CA GLN A 165 -0.96 6.71 -24.12
C GLN A 165 0.37 7.10 -24.77
N TYR A 166 0.69 8.40 -24.82
CA TYR A 166 1.99 8.86 -25.30
C TYR A 166 3.14 8.25 -24.48
N TYR A 167 3.06 8.31 -23.15
CA TYR A 167 4.08 7.70 -22.30
C TYR A 167 4.13 6.18 -22.46
N PHE A 168 2.99 5.52 -22.59
CA PHE A 168 2.94 4.09 -22.84
C PHE A 168 3.67 3.71 -24.15
N HIS A 169 3.33 4.35 -25.27
CA HIS A 169 3.98 4.08 -26.56
C HIS A 169 5.47 4.45 -26.56
N ASP A 170 5.86 5.50 -25.83
CA ASP A 170 7.27 5.86 -25.65
C ASP A 170 8.03 4.78 -24.88
N ALA A 171 7.44 4.24 -23.79
CA ALA A 171 8.01 3.10 -23.06
C ALA A 171 8.10 1.83 -23.93
N GLU A 172 7.05 1.55 -24.70
CA GLU A 172 7.01 0.42 -25.63
C GLU A 172 8.10 0.52 -26.71
N LYS A 173 8.37 1.73 -27.22
CA LYS A 173 9.49 1.97 -28.14
C LYS A 173 10.84 1.73 -27.47
N ILE A 174 11.03 2.24 -26.25
CA ILE A 174 12.28 2.08 -25.50
C ILE A 174 12.55 0.59 -25.26
N ILE A 175 11.56 -0.17 -24.78
CA ILE A 175 11.77 -1.58 -24.45
C ILE A 175 12.04 -2.42 -25.71
N LYS A 176 11.34 -2.16 -26.82
CA LYS A 176 11.57 -2.84 -28.11
C LYS A 176 12.95 -2.58 -28.71
N GLN A 177 13.61 -1.48 -28.34
CA GLN A 177 14.98 -1.18 -28.78
C GLN A 177 16.05 -1.91 -27.95
N MET A 178 15.66 -2.57 -26.85
CA MET A 178 16.58 -3.29 -25.97
C MET A 178 16.72 -4.76 -26.38
N ASN A 179 17.47 -5.02 -27.45
CA ASN A 179 17.57 -6.36 -28.07
C ASN A 179 18.05 -7.49 -27.14
N ASN A 180 18.83 -7.17 -26.11
CA ASN A 180 19.41 -8.16 -25.19
C ASN A 180 18.70 -8.20 -23.83
N LEU A 181 17.67 -7.38 -23.63
CA LEU A 181 16.98 -7.28 -22.34
C LEU A 181 16.05 -8.48 -22.15
N GLU A 182 16.26 -9.21 -21.06
CA GLU A 182 15.29 -10.20 -20.60
C GLU A 182 14.40 -9.60 -19.52
N VAL A 183 13.09 -9.82 -19.63
CA VAL A 183 12.12 -9.30 -18.66
C VAL A 183 11.54 -10.44 -17.83
N ILE A 184 11.51 -10.21 -16.51
CA ILE A 184 10.92 -11.10 -15.50
C ILE A 184 9.71 -10.41 -14.89
N GLY A 185 8.51 -10.97 -15.09
CA GLY A 185 7.30 -10.52 -14.41
C GLY A 185 7.13 -11.21 -13.06
N VAL A 186 6.78 -10.44 -12.02
CA VAL A 186 6.52 -10.96 -10.67
C VAL A 186 5.13 -10.53 -10.21
N THR A 187 4.25 -11.49 -9.91
CA THR A 187 2.91 -11.20 -9.37
C THR A 187 2.50 -12.16 -8.25
N GLY A 188 1.39 -11.84 -7.60
CA GLY A 188 0.78 -12.57 -6.49
C GLY A 188 -0.07 -11.66 -5.61
N SER A 189 -0.81 -12.24 -4.67
CA SER A 189 -1.47 -11.49 -3.59
C SER A 189 -0.41 -10.96 -2.60
N PHE A 190 0.54 -11.82 -2.21
CA PHE A 190 1.60 -11.51 -1.24
C PHE A 190 3.00 -11.78 -1.80
N GLY A 191 4.06 -11.33 -1.14
CA GLY A 191 5.45 -11.68 -1.50
C GLY A 191 6.06 -11.02 -2.74
N LYS A 192 5.30 -10.28 -3.55
CA LYS A 192 5.78 -9.61 -4.79
C LYS A 192 7.03 -8.75 -4.57
N THR A 193 6.93 -7.77 -3.66
CA THR A 193 8.00 -6.82 -3.37
C THR A 193 9.21 -7.53 -2.75
N SER A 194 9.01 -8.43 -1.78
CA SER A 194 10.12 -9.23 -1.22
C SER A 194 10.84 -10.04 -2.31
N THR A 195 10.09 -10.72 -3.17
CA THR A 195 10.63 -11.54 -4.26
C THR A 195 11.43 -10.71 -5.26
N LYS A 196 10.95 -9.53 -5.68
CA LYS A 196 11.70 -8.69 -6.62
C LYS A 196 13.02 -8.18 -6.03
N HIS A 197 13.05 -7.85 -4.74
CA HIS A 197 14.28 -7.41 -4.06
C HIS A 197 15.28 -8.56 -3.93
N ILE A 198 14.82 -9.76 -3.56
CA ILE A 198 15.67 -10.96 -3.52
C ILE A 198 16.22 -11.25 -4.93
N LEU A 199 15.37 -11.23 -5.96
CA LEU A 199 15.77 -11.43 -7.36
C LEU A 199 16.82 -10.41 -7.79
N GLU A 200 16.60 -9.13 -7.51
CA GLU A 200 17.54 -8.07 -7.87
C GLU A 200 18.90 -8.29 -7.20
N THR A 201 18.94 -8.60 -5.90
CA THR A 201 20.19 -8.90 -5.19
C THR A 201 20.88 -10.15 -5.74
N VAL A 202 20.14 -11.22 -6.03
CA VAL A 202 20.71 -12.48 -6.52
C VAL A 202 21.20 -12.38 -7.96
N LEU A 203 20.42 -11.76 -8.85
CA LEU A 203 20.77 -11.63 -10.26
C LEU A 203 21.86 -10.57 -10.50
N SER A 204 21.94 -9.54 -9.64
CA SER A 204 22.98 -8.50 -9.74
C SER A 204 24.41 -9.01 -9.49
N SER A 205 24.59 -10.27 -9.06
CA SER A 205 25.93 -10.86 -8.98
C SER A 205 26.56 -11.15 -10.34
N GLU A 206 25.74 -11.29 -11.41
CA GLU A 206 26.22 -11.60 -12.75
C GLU A 206 25.64 -10.69 -13.85
N PHE A 207 24.54 -9.98 -13.58
CA PHE A 207 23.80 -9.19 -14.57
C PHE A 207 23.62 -7.75 -14.12
N ASN A 208 23.47 -6.82 -15.06
CA ASN A 208 23.00 -5.47 -14.77
C ASN A 208 21.47 -5.48 -14.68
N VAL A 209 20.95 -5.41 -13.46
CA VAL A 209 19.51 -5.59 -13.20
C VAL A 209 18.85 -4.25 -12.92
N LEU A 210 17.71 -4.00 -13.57
CA LEU A 210 16.76 -2.97 -13.16
C LEU A 210 15.53 -3.64 -12.57
N MET A 211 15.02 -3.14 -11.45
CA MET A 211 13.69 -3.50 -10.95
C MET A 211 12.76 -2.29 -10.88
N THR A 212 11.45 -2.52 -10.89
CA THR A 212 10.46 -1.48 -10.56
C THR A 212 10.68 -0.96 -9.12
N PRO A 213 10.87 0.36 -8.92
CA PRO A 213 11.11 0.93 -7.60
C PRO A 213 9.82 0.93 -6.75
N GLU A 214 9.98 0.92 -5.42
CA GLU A 214 8.88 1.05 -4.45
C GLU A 214 7.69 0.13 -4.78
N SER A 215 6.48 0.66 -4.95
CA SER A 215 5.30 -0.08 -5.41
C SER A 215 4.85 0.36 -6.80
N TYR A 216 5.80 0.60 -7.73
CA TYR A 216 5.50 0.97 -9.12
C TYR A 216 5.05 -0.26 -9.91
N ASN A 217 3.89 -0.79 -9.54
CA ASN A 217 3.37 -2.08 -9.99
C ASN A 217 2.09 -1.96 -10.83
N THR A 218 1.70 -0.75 -11.22
CA THR A 218 0.61 -0.50 -12.18
C THR A 218 1.18 -0.28 -13.58
N LYS A 219 0.36 -0.42 -14.63
CA LYS A 219 0.72 -0.11 -16.03
C LYS A 219 1.52 1.19 -16.17
N MET A 220 1.05 2.26 -15.54
CA MET A 220 1.72 3.57 -15.58
C MET A 220 2.94 3.68 -14.66
N GLY A 221 2.98 2.93 -13.56
CA GLY A 221 4.17 2.80 -12.72
C GLY A 221 5.33 2.15 -13.48
N VAL A 222 5.06 1.01 -14.12
CA VAL A 222 6.02 0.28 -14.96
C VAL A 222 6.44 1.12 -16.18
N THR A 223 5.48 1.78 -16.84
CA THR A 223 5.76 2.75 -17.92
C THR A 223 6.74 3.82 -17.47
N LYS A 224 6.55 4.40 -16.28
CA LYS A 224 7.45 5.41 -15.72
C LYS A 224 8.85 4.86 -15.48
N THR A 225 8.96 3.66 -14.92
CA THR A 225 10.26 2.99 -14.71
C THR A 225 11.02 2.82 -16.02
N ILE A 226 10.37 2.27 -17.05
CA ILE A 226 11.01 2.07 -18.36
C ILE A 226 11.54 3.39 -18.91
N ARG A 227 10.73 4.45 -18.91
CA ARG A 227 11.10 5.74 -19.50
C ARG A 227 12.20 6.48 -18.76
N THR A 228 12.23 6.37 -17.43
CA THR A 228 13.11 7.20 -16.59
C THR A 228 14.37 6.47 -16.14
N MET A 229 14.32 5.14 -16.02
CA MET A 229 15.37 4.35 -15.39
C MET A 229 15.98 3.30 -16.31
N LEU A 230 15.27 2.76 -17.31
CA LEU A 230 15.85 1.75 -18.20
C LEU A 230 16.94 2.35 -19.09
N LYS A 231 18.07 1.64 -19.21
CA LYS A 231 19.28 2.03 -19.93
C LYS A 231 19.77 0.86 -20.80
N PRO A 232 20.54 1.15 -21.87
CA PRO A 232 21.02 0.11 -22.80
C PRO A 232 21.94 -0.96 -22.19
N TYR A 233 22.54 -0.69 -21.03
CA TYR A 233 23.42 -1.64 -20.33
C TYR A 233 22.67 -2.61 -19.41
N HIS A 234 21.36 -2.44 -19.21
CA HIS A 234 20.61 -3.40 -18.39
C HIS A 234 20.40 -4.70 -19.17
N ASP A 235 20.78 -5.81 -18.53
CA ASP A 235 20.60 -7.16 -19.06
C ASP A 235 19.23 -7.71 -18.67
N ILE A 236 18.73 -7.36 -17.47
CA ILE A 236 17.49 -7.87 -16.91
C ILE A 236 16.61 -6.73 -16.41
N PHE A 237 15.31 -6.78 -16.71
CA PHE A 237 14.29 -5.94 -16.11
C PHE A 237 13.26 -6.77 -15.31
N ILE A 238 13.18 -6.52 -14.00
CA ILE A 238 12.21 -7.14 -13.10
C ILE A 238 11.00 -6.22 -12.95
N ALA A 239 9.87 -6.64 -13.52
CA ALA A 239 8.60 -5.93 -13.46
C ALA A 239 7.70 -6.50 -12.35
N GLU A 240 7.53 -5.75 -11.25
CA GLU A 240 6.47 -6.06 -10.28
C GLU A 240 5.11 -5.75 -10.91
N MET A 241 4.20 -6.72 -10.95
CA MET A 241 2.88 -6.59 -11.58
C MET A 241 1.78 -6.69 -10.53
N GLY A 242 1.19 -5.55 -10.20
CA GLY A 242 0.06 -5.43 -9.27
C GLY A 242 -1.27 -5.46 -10.02
N ALA A 243 -2.30 -5.98 -9.35
CA ALA A 243 -3.65 -6.01 -9.90
C ALA A 243 -4.68 -5.70 -8.81
N LYS A 244 -5.70 -4.94 -9.17
CA LYS A 244 -6.91 -4.72 -8.39
C LYS A 244 -8.16 -5.20 -9.12
N GLN A 245 -8.08 -5.48 -10.41
CA GLN A 245 -9.17 -5.99 -11.24
C GLN A 245 -8.61 -6.87 -12.36
N GLU A 246 -9.50 -7.60 -13.03
CA GLU A 246 -9.15 -8.36 -14.25
C GLU A 246 -8.49 -7.46 -15.30
N TYR A 247 -7.58 -8.06 -16.07
CA TYR A 247 -6.77 -7.46 -17.13
C TYR A 247 -5.66 -6.50 -16.70
N ASP A 248 -5.55 -6.15 -15.42
CA ASP A 248 -4.47 -5.26 -14.93
C ASP A 248 -3.07 -5.86 -15.18
N ILE A 249 -2.90 -7.19 -15.07
CA ILE A 249 -1.59 -7.85 -15.27
C ILE A 249 -1.35 -8.07 -16.76
N GLN A 250 -2.38 -8.45 -17.51
CA GLN A 250 -2.29 -8.52 -18.96
C GLN A 250 -1.84 -7.18 -19.56
N ASP A 251 -2.42 -6.07 -19.09
CA ASP A 251 -2.08 -4.70 -19.52
C ASP A 251 -0.59 -4.35 -19.33
N ILE A 252 0.03 -4.86 -18.27
CA ILE A 252 1.46 -4.69 -18.00
C ILE A 252 2.28 -5.64 -18.88
N SER A 253 1.79 -6.88 -19.06
CA SER A 253 2.45 -7.90 -19.87
C SER A 253 2.55 -7.49 -21.34
N GLU A 254 1.52 -6.82 -21.87
CA GLU A 254 1.50 -6.22 -23.20
C GLU A 254 2.55 -5.13 -23.38
N LEU A 255 2.95 -4.45 -22.30
CA LEU A 255 4.03 -3.45 -22.35
C LEU A 255 5.41 -4.09 -22.31
N VAL A 256 5.59 -5.06 -21.41
CA VAL A 256 6.94 -5.51 -21.05
C VAL A 256 7.38 -6.78 -21.78
N HIS A 257 6.45 -7.52 -22.39
CA HIS A 257 6.71 -8.75 -23.14
C HIS A 257 7.66 -9.72 -22.41
N GLN A 258 7.30 -10.07 -21.17
CA GLN A 258 8.14 -10.88 -20.30
C GLN A 258 8.34 -12.31 -20.81
N LYS A 259 9.57 -12.82 -20.67
CA LYS A 259 9.93 -14.20 -20.98
C LYS A 259 9.78 -15.12 -19.77
N TYR A 260 9.88 -14.56 -18.57
CA TYR A 260 9.77 -15.30 -17.32
C TYR A 260 8.65 -14.73 -16.47
N GLY A 261 7.89 -15.61 -15.81
CA GLY A 261 6.80 -15.24 -14.91
C GLY A 261 6.94 -15.94 -13.58
N ILE A 262 6.97 -15.18 -12.48
CA ILE A 262 7.00 -15.70 -11.12
C ILE A 262 5.67 -15.38 -10.45
N LEU A 263 4.95 -16.43 -10.05
CA LEU A 263 3.73 -16.32 -9.26
C LEU A 263 4.05 -16.75 -7.82
N THR A 264 4.00 -15.78 -6.90
CA THR A 264 4.49 -15.97 -5.52
C THR A 264 3.49 -16.72 -4.64
N ALA A 265 2.30 -16.15 -4.45
CA ALA A 265 1.21 -16.72 -3.65
C ALA A 265 -0.13 -16.12 -4.06
N ILE A 266 -1.21 -16.88 -3.92
CA ILE A 266 -2.59 -16.43 -4.13
C ILE A 266 -3.37 -16.58 -2.83
N GLY A 267 -3.97 -15.48 -2.39
CA GLY A 267 -4.92 -15.46 -1.29
C GLY A 267 -5.90 -14.30 -1.41
N GLU A 268 -6.86 -14.27 -0.51
CA GLU A 268 -7.93 -13.27 -0.48
C GLU A 268 -7.35 -11.87 -0.22
N GLN A 269 -7.42 -11.01 -1.24
CA GLN A 269 -6.98 -9.63 -1.19
C GLN A 269 -7.84 -8.79 -2.13
N HIS A 270 -8.17 -7.56 -1.74
CA HIS A 270 -8.96 -6.64 -2.58
C HIS A 270 -10.31 -7.26 -3.02
N LEU A 271 -10.98 -8.01 -2.13
CA LEU A 271 -12.25 -8.66 -2.44
C LEU A 271 -13.35 -7.67 -2.87
N GLU A 272 -13.30 -6.42 -2.40
CA GLU A 272 -14.21 -5.36 -2.88
C GLU A 272 -14.18 -5.18 -4.40
N THR A 273 -13.01 -5.32 -5.02
CA THR A 273 -12.84 -5.12 -6.46
C THR A 273 -12.85 -6.44 -7.24
N PHE A 274 -12.22 -7.49 -6.70
CA PHE A 274 -12.19 -8.80 -7.35
C PHE A 274 -13.48 -9.60 -7.18
N LYS A 275 -14.28 -9.31 -6.16
CA LYS A 275 -15.53 -9.99 -5.77
C LYS A 275 -15.32 -11.43 -5.25
N THR A 276 -14.51 -12.24 -5.93
CA THR A 276 -14.28 -13.66 -5.59
C THR A 276 -12.81 -14.04 -5.66
N LEU A 277 -12.43 -15.11 -4.94
CA LEU A 277 -11.09 -15.68 -5.00
C LEU A 277 -10.74 -16.24 -6.40
N ASP A 278 -11.72 -16.77 -7.13
CA ASP A 278 -11.50 -17.29 -8.48
C ASP A 278 -11.13 -16.18 -9.47
N ASN A 279 -11.73 -14.99 -9.32
CA ASN A 279 -11.33 -13.83 -10.12
C ASN A 279 -9.90 -13.40 -9.77
N ILE A 280 -9.50 -13.45 -8.49
CA ILE A 280 -8.11 -13.21 -8.09
C ILE A 280 -7.19 -14.23 -8.78
N LYS A 281 -7.51 -15.53 -8.72
CA LYS A 281 -6.73 -16.59 -9.36
C LYS A 281 -6.54 -16.32 -10.85
N LYS A 282 -7.65 -16.14 -11.58
CA LYS A 282 -7.64 -15.82 -13.01
C LYS A 282 -6.77 -14.61 -13.31
N THR A 283 -6.92 -13.52 -12.57
CA THR A 283 -6.12 -12.31 -12.78
C THR A 283 -4.65 -12.53 -12.51
N LYS A 284 -4.27 -13.22 -11.43
CA LYS A 284 -2.85 -13.48 -11.15
C LYS A 284 -2.21 -14.40 -12.19
N PHE A 285 -2.96 -15.35 -12.72
CA PHE A 285 -2.50 -16.22 -13.78
C PHE A 285 -2.36 -15.53 -15.15
N GLU A 286 -2.93 -14.33 -15.38
CA GLU A 286 -2.68 -13.55 -16.59
C GLU A 286 -1.18 -13.41 -16.90
N LEU A 287 -0.33 -13.28 -15.87
CA LEU A 287 1.12 -13.24 -16.03
C LEU A 287 1.66 -14.48 -16.76
N ILE A 288 1.18 -15.67 -16.37
CA ILE A 288 1.61 -16.96 -16.90
C ILE A 288 0.95 -17.22 -18.26
N GLU A 289 -0.33 -16.88 -18.38
CA GLU A 289 -1.10 -17.07 -19.61
C GLU A 289 -0.57 -16.21 -20.77
N THR A 290 0.03 -15.06 -20.47
CA THR A 290 0.63 -14.16 -21.46
C THR A 290 2.10 -14.46 -21.79
N LEU A 291 2.72 -15.46 -21.15
CA LEU A 291 4.10 -15.83 -21.48
C LEU A 291 4.22 -16.35 -22.92
N PRO A 292 5.34 -16.09 -23.60
CA PRO A 292 5.62 -16.72 -24.89
C PRO A 292 5.79 -18.24 -24.71
N HIS A 293 5.71 -18.99 -25.81
CA HIS A 293 5.80 -20.46 -25.79
C HIS A 293 7.14 -20.94 -25.19
N GLU A 294 8.23 -20.27 -25.55
CA GLU A 294 9.58 -20.47 -25.01
C GLU A 294 9.81 -19.84 -23.63
N GLY A 295 8.77 -19.22 -23.05
CA GLY A 295 8.81 -18.64 -21.72
C GLY A 295 8.87 -19.69 -20.61
N THR A 296 9.18 -19.26 -19.39
CA THR A 296 9.19 -20.14 -18.21
C THR A 296 8.42 -19.53 -17.04
N ALA A 297 7.48 -20.31 -16.52
CA ALA A 297 6.70 -20.02 -15.32
C ALA A 297 7.39 -20.62 -14.09
N PHE A 298 7.43 -19.88 -12.98
CA PHE A 298 7.89 -20.35 -11.68
C PHE A 298 6.72 -20.27 -10.69
N LEU A 299 6.26 -21.43 -10.23
CA LEU A 299 5.04 -21.57 -9.43
C LEU A 299 5.33 -22.22 -8.08
N ASN A 300 4.75 -21.66 -7.01
CA ASN A 300 4.77 -22.29 -5.70
C ASN A 300 3.79 -23.47 -5.67
N LYS A 301 4.30 -24.69 -5.58
CA LYS A 301 3.47 -25.92 -5.59
C LYS A 301 2.78 -26.19 -4.26
N ASP A 302 3.24 -25.56 -3.18
CA ASP A 302 2.59 -25.67 -1.86
C ASP A 302 1.33 -24.79 -1.76
N ASP A 303 1.16 -23.84 -2.68
CA ASP A 303 -0.01 -22.97 -2.72
C ASP A 303 -1.17 -23.65 -3.45
N GLN A 304 -2.17 -24.10 -2.67
CA GLN A 304 -3.35 -24.78 -3.21
C GLN A 304 -4.14 -23.92 -4.19
N ASN A 305 -4.15 -22.59 -4.05
CA ASN A 305 -4.85 -21.71 -4.97
C ASN A 305 -4.16 -21.66 -6.33
N ILE A 306 -2.82 -21.65 -6.34
CA ILE A 306 -2.02 -21.81 -7.57
C ILE A 306 -2.31 -23.18 -8.20
N MET A 307 -2.23 -24.25 -7.42
CA MET A 307 -2.40 -25.62 -7.96
C MET A 307 -3.84 -25.94 -8.40
N SER A 308 -4.84 -25.24 -7.86
CA SER A 308 -6.25 -25.41 -8.26
C SER A 308 -6.58 -24.78 -9.62
N TYR A 309 -5.72 -23.91 -10.14
CA TYR A 309 -5.98 -23.22 -11.41
C TYR A 309 -5.53 -24.08 -12.60
N GLN A 310 -6.41 -24.21 -13.60
CA GLN A 310 -6.11 -24.92 -14.83
C GLN A 310 -5.38 -24.02 -15.82
N GLN A 311 -4.05 -24.05 -15.78
CA GLN A 311 -3.18 -23.33 -16.72
C GLN A 311 -3.49 -23.71 -18.17
N ARG A 312 -3.72 -22.72 -19.03
CA ARG A 312 -4.03 -22.93 -20.46
C ARG A 312 -2.78 -22.83 -21.33
N ASN A 313 -1.88 -21.92 -20.99
CA ASN A 313 -0.59 -21.75 -21.66
C ASN A 313 0.32 -22.97 -21.40
N GLN A 314 1.01 -23.44 -22.43
CA GLN A 314 1.86 -24.63 -22.39
C GLN A 314 3.36 -24.29 -22.21
N CYS A 315 3.67 -23.09 -21.74
CA CYS A 315 5.04 -22.69 -21.43
C CYS A 315 5.68 -23.62 -20.38
N ARG A 316 7.02 -23.66 -20.38
CA ARG A 316 7.78 -24.49 -19.43
C ARG A 316 7.44 -24.05 -18.01
N THR A 317 7.10 -24.98 -17.14
CA THR A 317 6.70 -24.67 -15.76
C THR A 317 7.64 -25.32 -14.75
N MET A 318 8.22 -24.50 -13.90
CA MET A 318 9.13 -24.85 -12.82
C MET A 318 8.42 -24.71 -11.48
N TYR A 319 8.41 -25.79 -10.72
CA TYR A 319 7.75 -25.85 -9.41
C TYR A 319 8.77 -25.70 -8.28
N TYR A 320 8.49 -24.81 -7.34
CA TYR A 320 9.24 -24.68 -6.10
C TYR A 320 8.33 -24.86 -4.89
N GLY A 321 8.91 -25.25 -3.75
CA GLY A 321 8.13 -25.49 -2.52
C GLY A 321 8.98 -26.04 -1.38
N ILE A 322 8.31 -26.38 -0.28
CA ILE A 322 8.89 -26.96 0.93
C ILE A 322 8.29 -28.37 1.12
N ASP A 323 6.96 -28.46 1.09
CA ASP A 323 6.21 -29.64 1.53
C ASP A 323 5.73 -30.52 0.37
N ALA A 324 5.43 -29.94 -0.80
CA ALA A 324 4.93 -30.67 -1.94
C ALA A 324 5.95 -31.68 -2.48
N VAL A 325 5.42 -32.74 -3.11
CA VAL A 325 6.20 -33.71 -3.86
C VAL A 325 6.47 -33.24 -5.28
N ASP A 326 7.47 -33.82 -5.94
CA ASP A 326 7.87 -33.52 -7.32
C ASP A 326 8.10 -32.02 -7.57
N LEU A 327 9.05 -31.47 -6.81
CA LEU A 327 9.52 -30.09 -6.89
C LEU A 327 10.79 -30.02 -7.73
N HIS A 328 10.92 -28.96 -8.52
CA HIS A 328 12.17 -28.65 -9.22
C HIS A 328 13.19 -28.02 -8.28
N TYR A 329 12.69 -27.23 -7.31
CA TYR A 329 13.49 -26.57 -6.28
C TYR A 329 12.79 -26.74 -4.93
N ARG A 330 13.44 -27.44 -3.99
CA ARG A 330 12.88 -27.75 -2.67
C ARG A 330 13.75 -27.17 -1.56
N ALA A 331 13.15 -26.50 -0.58
CA ALA A 331 13.82 -26.22 0.69
C ALA A 331 13.53 -27.33 1.72
N ALA A 332 14.55 -27.71 2.48
CA ALA A 332 14.44 -28.62 3.61
C ALA A 332 15.39 -28.20 4.75
N ASP A 333 15.33 -28.89 5.88
CA ASP A 333 16.16 -28.64 7.07
C ASP A 333 16.08 -27.18 7.56
N ILE A 334 14.87 -26.63 7.54
CA ILE A 334 14.62 -25.22 7.88
C ILE A 334 14.78 -25.03 9.39
N SER A 335 15.58 -24.04 9.77
CA SER A 335 15.76 -23.61 11.15
C SER A 335 15.85 -22.09 11.24
N TYR A 336 15.43 -21.55 12.38
CA TYR A 336 15.44 -20.11 12.68
C TYR A 336 16.28 -19.83 13.93
N SER A 337 16.92 -18.66 13.97
CA SER A 337 17.68 -18.18 15.14
C SER A 337 17.79 -16.66 15.13
N SER A 338 18.43 -16.09 16.15
CA SER A 338 18.86 -14.68 16.17
C SER A 338 19.75 -14.23 15.00
N LYS A 339 20.26 -15.17 14.19
CA LYS A 339 21.05 -14.87 12.97
C LYS A 339 20.22 -14.86 11.69
N GLY A 340 18.95 -15.26 11.74
CA GLY A 340 18.06 -15.43 10.60
C GLY A 340 17.71 -16.89 10.33
N SER A 341 17.41 -17.20 9.07
CA SER A 341 17.05 -18.54 8.63
C SER A 341 18.24 -19.29 8.05
N GLU A 342 18.27 -20.60 8.30
CA GLU A 342 19.18 -21.54 7.65
C GLU A 342 18.40 -22.75 7.14
N PHE A 343 18.68 -23.16 5.90
CA PHE A 343 18.01 -24.27 5.22
C PHE A 343 18.83 -24.79 4.05
N THR A 344 18.54 -26.01 3.58
CA THR A 344 19.16 -26.59 2.39
C THR A 344 18.22 -26.49 1.20
N VAL A 345 18.71 -26.03 0.05
CA VAL A 345 17.96 -26.04 -1.21
C VAL A 345 18.45 -27.16 -2.09
N TYR A 346 17.52 -28.00 -2.55
CA TYR A 346 17.75 -29.10 -3.48
C TYR A 346 17.16 -28.76 -4.84
N LYS A 347 17.93 -29.02 -5.90
CA LYS A 347 17.47 -28.96 -7.28
C LYS A 347 17.15 -30.38 -7.79
N TYR A 348 16.24 -30.48 -8.75
CA TYR A 348 15.82 -31.75 -9.35
C TYR A 348 16.95 -32.59 -9.98
N ASP A 349 18.08 -31.97 -10.33
CA ASP A 349 19.26 -32.66 -10.87
C ASP A 349 20.19 -33.24 -9.79
N GLY A 350 19.80 -33.15 -8.51
CA GLY A 350 20.55 -33.64 -7.35
C GLY A 350 21.50 -32.62 -6.75
N THR A 351 21.69 -31.45 -7.37
CA THR A 351 22.53 -30.38 -6.81
C THR A 351 21.88 -29.81 -5.56
N SER A 352 22.67 -29.46 -4.55
CA SER A 352 22.16 -28.81 -3.35
C SER A 352 23.12 -27.78 -2.77
N VAL A 353 22.57 -26.83 -2.02
CA VAL A 353 23.35 -25.81 -1.32
C VAL A 353 22.69 -25.40 -0.02
N ARG A 354 23.52 -25.15 1.00
CA ARG A 354 23.07 -24.57 2.26
C ARG A 354 22.93 -23.06 2.14
N ILE A 355 21.75 -22.56 2.45
CA ILE A 355 21.40 -21.15 2.42
C ILE A 355 21.40 -20.60 3.85
N GLN A 356 21.99 -19.43 4.01
CA GLN A 356 21.91 -18.62 5.23
C GLN A 356 21.39 -17.24 4.84
N THR A 357 20.39 -16.72 5.54
CA THR A 357 19.82 -15.41 5.26
C THR A 357 19.33 -14.75 6.54
N LYS A 358 19.23 -13.42 6.54
CA LYS A 358 18.59 -12.66 7.64
C LYS A 358 17.07 -12.64 7.52
N LEU A 359 16.50 -13.08 6.40
CA LEU A 359 15.05 -13.14 6.24
C LEU A 359 14.48 -14.26 7.10
N LEU A 360 13.32 -14.02 7.71
CA LEU A 360 12.63 -14.98 8.57
C LEU A 360 11.30 -15.44 7.97
N GLY A 361 10.86 -16.64 8.38
CA GLY A 361 9.54 -17.19 8.04
C GLY A 361 9.48 -17.93 6.70
N ARG A 362 8.56 -18.91 6.64
CA ARG A 362 8.35 -19.79 5.47
C ARG A 362 8.00 -19.01 4.20
N HIS A 363 7.24 -17.92 4.32
CA HIS A 363 6.90 -17.06 3.18
C HIS A 363 8.13 -16.46 2.51
N ASN A 364 9.15 -16.05 3.28
CA ASN A 364 10.40 -15.56 2.71
C ASN A 364 11.23 -16.70 2.12
N ILE A 365 11.15 -17.92 2.66
CA ILE A 365 11.78 -19.10 2.05
C ILE A 365 11.16 -19.38 0.67
N TYR A 366 9.83 -19.28 0.51
CA TYR A 366 9.20 -19.35 -0.82
C TYR A 366 9.69 -18.26 -1.78
N ASN A 367 9.76 -17.01 -1.32
CA ASN A 367 10.27 -15.90 -2.14
C ASN A 367 11.73 -16.13 -2.55
N ILE A 368 12.57 -16.67 -1.64
CA ILE A 368 13.96 -17.02 -1.91
C ILE A 368 14.03 -18.17 -2.92
N LEU A 369 13.23 -19.23 -2.75
CA LEU A 369 13.19 -20.36 -3.68
C LEU A 369 12.82 -19.92 -5.10
N ALA A 370 11.86 -19.00 -5.24
CA ALA A 370 11.52 -18.43 -6.55
C ALA A 370 12.72 -17.71 -7.19
N ALA A 371 13.47 -16.93 -6.40
CA ALA A 371 14.66 -16.24 -6.88
C ALA A 371 15.83 -17.18 -7.20
N ILE A 372 16.05 -18.21 -6.38
CA ILE A 372 17.06 -19.26 -6.62
C ILE A 372 16.73 -20.02 -7.90
N ALA A 373 15.47 -20.40 -8.10
CA ALA A 373 15.03 -21.10 -9.29
C ALA A 373 15.32 -20.26 -10.55
N MET A 374 14.90 -18.99 -10.55
CA MET A 374 15.13 -18.08 -11.67
C MET A 374 16.63 -17.86 -11.95
N ALA A 375 17.43 -17.60 -10.91
CA ALA A 375 18.87 -17.39 -11.03
C ALA A 375 19.62 -18.64 -11.52
N SER A 376 19.21 -19.83 -11.05
CA SER A 376 19.81 -21.08 -11.48
C SER A 376 19.49 -21.41 -12.93
N GLU A 377 18.25 -21.16 -13.38
CA GLU A 377 17.89 -21.29 -14.81
C GLU A 377 18.63 -20.28 -15.69
N LYS A 378 19.21 -19.22 -15.11
CA LYS A 378 20.13 -18.29 -15.79
C LYS A 378 21.60 -18.68 -15.70
N GLY A 379 21.90 -19.86 -15.18
CA GLY A 379 23.25 -20.41 -15.13
C GLY A 379 24.10 -19.87 -13.97
N ILE A 380 23.53 -19.13 -13.03
CA ILE A 380 24.26 -18.73 -11.82
C ILE A 380 24.47 -19.96 -10.94
N SER A 381 25.71 -20.21 -10.53
CA SER A 381 26.05 -21.36 -9.69
C SER A 381 25.41 -21.24 -8.30
N PHE A 382 25.07 -22.38 -7.69
CA PHE A 382 24.44 -22.43 -6.38
C PHE A 382 25.29 -21.76 -5.29
N GLU A 383 26.62 -21.80 -5.39
CA GLU A 383 27.54 -21.15 -4.46
C GLU A 383 27.53 -19.62 -4.59
N LYS A 384 27.36 -19.10 -5.82
CA LYS A 384 27.18 -17.65 -6.04
C LYS A 384 25.82 -17.21 -5.52
N ILE A 385 24.76 -17.96 -5.84
CA ILE A 385 23.39 -17.72 -5.35
C ILE A 385 23.36 -17.69 -3.82
N ALA A 386 23.93 -18.68 -3.14
CA ALA A 386 23.96 -18.73 -1.67
C ALA A 386 24.68 -17.53 -1.05
N ARG A 387 25.78 -17.07 -1.67
CA ARG A 387 26.48 -15.85 -1.24
C ARG A 387 25.64 -14.60 -1.42
N SER A 388 24.91 -14.47 -2.52
CA SER A 388 24.03 -13.33 -2.79
C SER A 388 22.81 -13.32 -1.86
N VAL A 389 22.16 -14.47 -1.64
CA VAL A 389 21.00 -14.60 -0.72
C VAL A 389 21.36 -14.18 0.72
N LYS A 390 22.60 -14.45 1.15
CA LYS A 390 23.10 -14.02 2.47
C LYS A 390 23.19 -12.50 2.63
N GLN A 391 23.30 -11.76 1.53
CA GLN A 391 23.41 -10.30 1.51
C GLN A 391 22.05 -9.60 1.39
N VAL A 392 20.98 -10.34 1.11
CA VAL A 392 19.63 -9.77 1.00
C VAL A 392 19.26 -9.04 2.28
N ALA A 393 18.91 -7.77 2.13
CA ALA A 393 18.42 -6.97 3.23
C ALA A 393 16.95 -7.34 3.55
N PRO A 394 16.58 -7.41 4.84
CA PRO A 394 15.17 -7.47 5.21
C PRO A 394 14.45 -6.20 4.75
N VAL A 395 13.18 -6.34 4.42
CA VAL A 395 12.29 -5.19 4.20
C VAL A 395 11.89 -4.64 5.56
N GLU A 396 11.94 -3.32 5.73
CA GLU A 396 11.60 -2.67 7.00
C GLU A 396 10.23 -3.14 7.53
N HIS A 397 10.18 -3.44 8.83
CA HIS A 397 8.97 -3.83 9.56
C HIS A 397 8.21 -5.05 9.00
N ARG A 398 8.93 -6.03 8.43
CA ARG A 398 8.37 -7.31 7.96
C ARG A 398 9.21 -8.48 8.46
N LEU A 399 9.00 -8.87 9.72
CA LEU A 399 9.90 -9.77 10.47
C LEU A 399 11.38 -9.34 10.34
N GLU A 400 11.63 -8.05 10.49
CA GLU A 400 12.95 -7.46 10.32
C GLU A 400 13.83 -7.81 11.53
N LEU A 401 14.91 -8.55 11.29
CA LEU A 401 15.91 -8.83 12.32
C LEU A 401 16.81 -7.63 12.58
N LYS A 402 16.60 -6.98 13.73
CA LYS A 402 17.43 -5.88 14.25
C LYS A 402 18.27 -6.38 15.42
N LYS A 403 19.58 -6.15 15.36
CA LYS A 403 20.43 -6.36 16.53
C LYS A 403 20.25 -5.19 17.49
N SER A 404 19.92 -5.50 18.74
CA SER A 404 19.96 -4.54 19.84
C SER A 404 21.27 -4.68 20.62
N SER A 405 21.51 -3.79 21.57
CA SER A 405 22.67 -3.88 22.47
C SER A 405 22.56 -5.09 23.42
N GLY A 406 23.70 -5.67 23.79
CA GLY A 406 23.75 -6.77 24.76
C GLY A 406 23.26 -8.11 24.21
N ASN A 407 22.30 -8.72 24.91
CA ASN A 407 21.82 -10.09 24.68
C ASN A 407 20.52 -10.16 23.86
N ILE A 408 20.00 -9.02 23.38
CA ILE A 408 18.70 -8.93 22.71
C ILE A 408 18.86 -8.90 21.18
N THR A 409 18.09 -9.74 20.51
CA THR A 409 17.79 -9.59 19.08
C THR A 409 16.31 -9.27 18.92
N ILE A 410 16.00 -8.22 18.16
CA ILE A 410 14.63 -7.79 17.89
C ILE A 410 14.19 -8.39 16.55
N VAL A 411 13.00 -8.98 16.53
CA VAL A 411 12.23 -9.29 15.32
C VAL A 411 11.13 -8.24 15.26
N ASP A 412 11.25 -7.29 14.34
CA ASP A 412 10.31 -6.17 14.18
C ASP A 412 9.26 -6.52 13.11
N ASP A 413 8.01 -6.68 13.56
CA ASP A 413 6.82 -6.88 12.72
C ASP A 413 5.74 -5.82 13.04
N SER A 414 6.17 -4.56 13.26
CA SER A 414 5.32 -3.51 13.85
C SER A 414 4.45 -2.73 12.85
N PHE A 415 4.43 -3.05 11.56
CA PHE A 415 3.78 -2.19 10.55
C PHE A 415 2.27 -2.41 10.38
N ASN A 416 1.79 -3.66 10.41
CA ASN A 416 0.37 -3.96 10.21
C ASN A 416 -0.01 -5.34 10.75
N SER A 417 -0.87 -5.37 11.77
CA SER A 417 -1.36 -6.61 12.36
C SER A 417 -2.40 -7.29 11.48
N ASN A 418 -2.33 -8.60 11.40
CA ASN A 418 -3.51 -9.40 11.11
C ASN A 418 -3.32 -10.79 11.73
N PRO A 419 -4.41 -11.51 12.04
CA PRO A 419 -4.32 -12.79 12.75
C PRO A 419 -3.41 -13.83 12.08
N VAL A 420 -3.30 -13.81 10.76
CA VAL A 420 -2.44 -14.74 10.01
C VAL A 420 -0.97 -14.35 10.18
N GLY A 421 -0.65 -13.07 10.02
CA GLY A 421 0.71 -12.53 10.19
C GLY A 421 1.24 -12.73 11.61
N SER A 422 0.46 -12.33 12.63
CA SER A 422 0.85 -12.45 14.04
C SER A 422 1.08 -13.90 14.45
N LYS A 423 0.23 -14.83 13.98
CA LYS A 423 0.45 -16.26 14.19
C LYS A 423 1.74 -16.75 13.54
N MET A 424 2.00 -16.36 12.29
CA MET A 424 3.24 -16.74 11.59
C MET A 424 4.49 -16.18 12.28
N ALA A 425 4.42 -14.99 12.85
CA ALA A 425 5.50 -14.39 13.62
C ALA A 425 5.81 -15.21 14.89
N LEU A 426 4.79 -15.66 15.61
CA LEU A 426 4.93 -16.58 16.75
C LEU A 426 5.47 -17.96 16.33
N GLU A 427 5.01 -18.52 15.20
CA GLU A 427 5.53 -19.80 14.69
C GLU A 427 7.04 -19.73 14.40
N VAL A 428 7.50 -18.60 13.84
CA VAL A 428 8.93 -18.31 13.64
C VAL A 428 9.66 -18.20 14.97
N LEU A 429 9.13 -17.42 15.91
CA LEU A 429 9.71 -17.22 17.23
C LEU A 429 9.84 -18.55 17.98
N GLY A 430 8.81 -19.40 17.95
CA GLY A 430 8.76 -20.68 18.65
C GLY A 430 9.80 -21.70 18.21
N GLN A 431 10.27 -21.59 16.97
CA GLN A 431 11.35 -22.43 16.43
C GLN A 431 12.76 -21.91 16.77
N MET A 432 12.87 -20.73 17.36
CA MET A 432 14.16 -20.18 17.78
C MET A 432 14.61 -20.81 19.11
N PRO A 433 15.90 -21.17 19.23
CA PRO A 433 16.45 -21.76 20.47
C PRO A 433 16.70 -20.75 21.59
N GLU A 434 16.70 -19.44 21.29
CA GLU A 434 16.88 -18.37 22.28
C GLU A 434 15.67 -18.21 23.22
N TYR A 435 15.83 -17.40 24.27
CA TYR A 435 14.72 -17.02 25.16
C TYR A 435 13.74 -16.12 24.43
N LYS A 436 12.46 -16.51 24.37
CA LYS A 436 11.45 -15.91 23.49
C LYS A 436 10.59 -14.93 24.26
N MET A 437 10.62 -13.68 23.83
CA MET A 437 9.80 -12.62 24.41
C MET A 437 8.86 -12.04 23.35
N LEU A 438 7.63 -11.73 23.75
CA LEU A 438 6.67 -10.99 22.93
C LEU A 438 6.43 -9.62 23.56
N VAL A 439 6.43 -8.56 22.75
CA VAL A 439 5.97 -7.22 23.13
C VAL A 439 4.90 -6.79 22.14
N THR A 440 3.69 -6.52 22.61
CA THR A 440 2.55 -6.16 21.75
C THR A 440 1.50 -5.34 22.50
N PRO A 441 0.86 -4.36 21.86
CA PRO A 441 -0.36 -3.72 22.36
C PRO A 441 -1.64 -4.49 22.00
N GLY A 442 -1.51 -5.64 21.33
CA GLY A 442 -2.62 -6.34 20.70
C GLY A 442 -2.96 -5.77 19.31
N MET A 443 -3.80 -6.51 18.59
CA MET A 443 -4.31 -6.16 17.27
C MET A 443 -5.46 -5.15 17.39
N ILE A 444 -5.51 -4.19 16.49
CA ILE A 444 -6.55 -3.14 16.42
C ILE A 444 -7.23 -3.14 15.05
N GLU A 445 -8.36 -2.43 14.95
CA GLU A 445 -9.15 -2.25 13.71
C GLU A 445 -9.76 -3.56 13.16
N LEU A 446 -10.03 -4.54 14.04
CA LEU A 446 -10.61 -5.84 13.66
C LEU A 446 -12.15 -5.89 13.83
N GLY A 447 -12.76 -4.79 14.24
CA GLY A 447 -14.20 -4.68 14.46
C GLY A 447 -14.69 -5.61 15.56
N GLU A 448 -15.84 -6.27 15.36
CA GLU A 448 -16.47 -7.12 16.37
C GLU A 448 -15.63 -8.34 16.77
N LYS A 449 -14.67 -8.76 15.94
CA LYS A 449 -13.80 -9.92 16.20
C LYS A 449 -12.53 -9.59 16.97
N GLU A 450 -12.26 -8.31 17.24
CA GLU A 450 -11.01 -7.87 17.84
C GLU A 450 -10.73 -8.55 19.19
N TYR A 451 -11.75 -8.65 20.03
CA TYR A 451 -11.64 -9.29 21.34
C TYR A 451 -11.24 -10.77 21.23
N GLU A 452 -11.98 -11.55 20.44
CA GLU A 452 -11.75 -12.99 20.23
C GLU A 452 -10.36 -13.25 19.63
N LEU A 453 -9.97 -12.47 18.62
CA LEU A 453 -8.72 -12.65 17.91
C LEU A 453 -7.51 -12.30 18.78
N ASN A 454 -7.60 -11.24 19.61
CA ASN A 454 -6.55 -10.90 20.57
C ASN A 454 -6.42 -11.94 21.68
N LYS A 455 -7.55 -12.43 22.20
CA LYS A 455 -7.54 -13.51 23.18
C LYS A 455 -6.83 -14.75 22.63
N ARG A 456 -7.21 -15.17 21.43
CA ARG A 456 -6.61 -16.32 20.75
C ARG A 456 -5.13 -16.09 20.41
N PHE A 457 -4.74 -14.88 20.09
CA PHE A 457 -3.33 -14.53 19.86
C PHE A 457 -2.50 -14.70 21.14
N ALA A 458 -3.02 -14.27 22.29
CA ALA A 458 -2.37 -14.48 23.58
C ALA A 458 -2.30 -15.97 23.96
N GLU A 459 -3.34 -16.75 23.65
CA GLU A 459 -3.31 -18.21 23.84
C GLU A 459 -2.16 -18.86 23.04
N TYR A 460 -1.92 -18.43 21.80
CA TYR A 460 -0.78 -18.88 21.02
C TYR A 460 0.56 -18.38 21.58
N ALA A 461 0.61 -17.15 22.07
CA ALA A 461 1.81 -16.61 22.69
C ALA A 461 2.20 -17.39 23.94
N ALA A 462 1.23 -17.81 24.76
CA ALA A 462 1.47 -18.61 25.96
C ALA A 462 2.13 -19.98 25.67
N GLU A 463 1.85 -20.57 24.49
CA GLU A 463 2.45 -21.85 24.07
C GLU A 463 3.89 -21.70 23.55
N VAL A 464 4.29 -20.48 23.20
CA VAL A 464 5.53 -20.20 22.43
C VAL A 464 6.55 -19.40 23.24
N CYS A 465 6.09 -18.36 23.94
CA CYS A 465 6.91 -17.36 24.57
C CYS A 465 7.28 -17.75 26.00
N ASP A 466 8.51 -17.44 26.38
CA ASP A 466 8.97 -17.57 27.77
C ASP A 466 8.62 -16.35 28.63
N PHE A 467 8.36 -15.21 27.99
CA PHE A 467 7.89 -13.97 28.64
C PHE A 467 7.01 -13.13 27.70
N VAL A 468 5.96 -12.51 28.22
CA VAL A 468 5.05 -11.65 27.43
C VAL A 468 4.92 -10.26 28.06
N ILE A 469 5.07 -9.21 27.26
CA ILE A 469 4.87 -7.82 27.66
C ILE A 469 3.70 -7.26 26.85
N LEU A 470 2.62 -6.94 27.54
CA LEU A 470 1.42 -6.35 26.97
C LEU A 470 1.47 -4.84 27.17
N VAL A 471 1.23 -4.04 26.14
CA VAL A 471 1.30 -2.56 26.22
C VAL A 471 -0.11 -1.98 26.20
N GLY A 472 -0.49 -1.25 27.25
CA GLY A 472 -1.81 -0.66 27.38
C GLY A 472 -2.82 -1.61 28.04
N LYS A 473 -3.18 -1.31 29.29
CA LYS A 473 -3.98 -2.21 30.14
C LYS A 473 -5.37 -2.52 29.61
N LYS A 474 -6.09 -1.52 29.10
CA LYS A 474 -7.47 -1.72 28.60
C LYS A 474 -7.48 -2.44 27.26
N GLN A 475 -6.63 -2.01 26.33
CA GLN A 475 -6.54 -2.60 24.99
C GLN A 475 -6.18 -4.09 25.05
N THR A 476 -5.31 -4.48 25.99
CA THR A 476 -4.82 -5.84 26.13
C THR A 476 -5.62 -6.70 27.11
N GLU A 477 -6.77 -6.24 27.60
CA GLU A 477 -7.69 -7.04 28.44
C GLU A 477 -8.03 -8.43 27.83
N PRO A 478 -8.42 -8.55 26.54
CA PRO A 478 -8.63 -9.86 25.92
C PRO A 478 -7.36 -10.75 25.94
N MET A 479 -6.19 -10.14 25.78
CA MET A 479 -4.92 -10.88 25.81
C MET A 479 -4.57 -11.37 27.22
N GLN A 480 -4.80 -10.55 28.25
CA GLN A 480 -4.63 -10.95 29.64
C GLN A 480 -5.53 -12.15 29.97
N GLN A 481 -6.78 -12.15 29.49
CA GLN A 481 -7.66 -13.31 29.63
C GLN A 481 -7.12 -14.53 28.88
N GLY A 482 -6.63 -14.38 27.64
CA GLY A 482 -6.08 -15.49 26.86
C GLY A 482 -4.84 -16.13 27.53
N LEU A 483 -3.98 -15.32 28.15
CA LEU A 483 -2.86 -15.82 28.97
C LEU A 483 -3.36 -16.57 30.21
N ALA A 484 -4.35 -16.02 30.92
CA ALA A 484 -4.93 -16.65 32.11
C ALA A 484 -5.63 -17.98 31.80
N ASP A 485 -6.36 -18.05 30.68
CA ASP A 485 -7.05 -19.27 30.22
C ASP A 485 -6.06 -20.40 29.87
N LYS A 486 -4.81 -20.06 29.54
CA LYS A 486 -3.70 -21.01 29.32
C LYS A 486 -2.86 -21.24 30.58
N GLU A 487 -3.31 -20.74 31.73
CA GLU A 487 -2.59 -20.82 33.01
C GLU A 487 -1.16 -20.26 32.91
N PHE A 488 -0.95 -19.25 32.05
CA PHE A 488 0.35 -18.64 31.85
C PHE A 488 0.77 -17.90 33.14
N PRO A 489 1.94 -18.18 33.73
CA PRO A 489 2.28 -17.66 35.06
C PRO A 489 2.29 -16.13 35.12
N GLU A 490 1.67 -15.56 36.16
CA GLU A 490 1.70 -14.10 36.40
C GLU A 490 3.12 -13.53 36.53
N SER A 491 4.10 -14.37 36.89
CA SER A 491 5.51 -13.98 36.96
C SER A 491 6.21 -13.92 35.60
N GLN A 492 5.56 -14.43 34.55
CA GLN A 492 6.05 -14.55 33.17
C GLN A 492 5.35 -13.60 32.20
N TYR A 493 4.42 -12.76 32.64
CA TYR A 493 3.95 -11.63 31.84
C TYR A 493 3.92 -10.32 32.62
N TYR A 494 3.91 -9.20 31.89
CA TYR A 494 3.85 -7.86 32.45
C TYR A 494 2.97 -6.96 31.59
N VAL A 495 2.10 -6.17 32.23
CA VAL A 495 1.25 -5.19 31.54
C VAL A 495 1.89 -3.81 31.72
N ALA A 496 2.52 -3.31 30.67
CA ALA A 496 3.19 -2.02 30.64
C ALA A 496 2.21 -0.88 30.37
N GLU A 497 2.45 0.28 31.00
CA GLU A 497 1.63 1.48 30.80
C GLU A 497 1.85 2.10 29.42
N ASN A 498 3.08 2.07 28.93
CA ASN A 498 3.48 2.64 27.64
C ASN A 498 4.70 1.92 27.07
N LEU A 499 5.13 2.32 25.87
CA LEU A 499 6.27 1.73 25.18
C LEU A 499 7.57 1.85 26.00
N GLN A 500 7.80 2.96 26.70
CA GLN A 500 9.03 3.16 27.47
C GLN A 500 9.12 2.17 28.64
N ASP A 501 8.01 1.97 29.37
CA ASP A 501 7.91 0.97 30.43
C ASP A 501 8.11 -0.45 29.88
N ALA A 502 7.49 -0.76 28.73
CA ALA A 502 7.67 -2.05 28.06
C ALA A 502 9.14 -2.31 27.69
N LEU A 503 9.83 -1.33 27.12
CA LEU A 503 11.24 -1.42 26.75
C LEU A 503 12.15 -1.54 27.97
N GLN A 504 11.86 -0.83 29.06
CA GLN A 504 12.59 -1.00 30.31
C GLN A 504 12.43 -2.43 30.83
N LYS A 505 11.20 -2.94 30.87
CA LYS A 505 10.94 -4.29 31.37
C LYS A 505 11.57 -5.38 30.52
N MET A 506 11.55 -5.18 29.20
CA MET A 506 12.22 -6.04 28.24
C MET A 506 13.72 -6.16 28.55
N ASN A 507 14.40 -5.04 28.77
CA ASN A 507 15.82 -5.02 29.09
C ASN A 507 16.13 -5.67 30.46
N GLU A 508 15.27 -5.48 31.47
CA GLU A 508 15.40 -6.14 32.78
C GLU A 508 15.32 -7.67 32.68
N LYS A 509 14.46 -8.20 31.81
CA LYS A 509 14.19 -9.63 31.68
C LYS A 509 15.14 -10.35 30.72
N ALA A 510 15.71 -9.65 29.75
CA ALA A 510 16.64 -10.21 28.77
C ALA A 510 18.06 -10.45 29.32
N VAL A 511 18.16 -11.17 30.44
CA VAL A 511 19.45 -11.48 31.11
C VAL A 511 20.27 -12.47 30.28
N GLN A 512 19.61 -13.41 29.62
CA GLN A 512 20.22 -14.36 28.68
C GLN A 512 19.97 -13.95 27.22
N LYS A 513 20.60 -14.65 26.26
CA LYS A 513 20.36 -14.42 24.84
C LYS A 513 18.87 -14.58 24.53
N SER A 514 18.25 -13.48 24.17
CA SER A 514 16.80 -13.38 24.00
C SER A 514 16.46 -12.87 22.61
N VAL A 515 15.41 -13.42 22.03
CA VAL A 515 14.78 -12.89 20.83
C VAL A 515 13.45 -12.28 21.26
N VAL A 516 13.29 -11.00 20.94
CA VAL A 516 12.10 -10.23 21.25
C VAL A 516 11.33 -9.99 19.95
N LEU A 517 10.12 -10.51 19.86
CA LEU A 517 9.19 -10.17 18.82
C LEU A 517 8.44 -8.88 19.22
N LEU A 518 8.67 -7.81 18.48
CA LEU A 518 7.84 -6.61 18.53
C LEU A 518 6.74 -6.78 17.50
N GLU A 519 5.50 -6.88 17.98
CA GLU A 519 4.35 -7.11 17.13
C GLU A 519 3.35 -5.96 17.30
N ASN A 520 2.87 -5.48 16.15
CA ASN A 520 2.01 -4.31 15.95
C ASN A 520 2.64 -2.95 16.17
N ASP A 521 1.98 -1.96 15.59
CA ASP A 521 2.35 -0.57 15.80
C ASP A 521 2.24 -0.33 17.30
N LEU A 522 3.30 0.21 17.89
CA LEU A 522 3.41 0.57 19.29
C LEU A 522 3.32 2.10 19.31
N PRO A 523 2.13 2.70 19.13
CA PRO A 523 2.04 4.13 18.98
C PRO A 523 2.43 4.77 20.31
N ASP A 524 3.20 5.86 20.24
CA ASP A 524 3.42 6.80 21.35
C ASP A 524 2.10 7.38 21.91
N THR A 525 0.96 7.07 21.28
CA THR A 525 -0.35 7.69 21.49
C THR A 525 -1.20 6.99 22.56
N PHE A 526 -0.78 5.83 23.08
CA PHE A 526 -1.51 5.13 24.15
C PHE A 526 -0.94 5.44 25.54
N ASN A 527 -0.86 6.72 25.87
CA ASN A 527 -0.80 7.15 27.26
C ASN A 527 -2.23 7.11 27.80
N GLU A 528 -2.70 5.96 28.31
CA GLU A 528 -3.94 5.86 29.08
C GLU A 528 -3.69 5.60 30.56
#